data_AF-A0AAQ5YK58-F1
#
_entry.id   AF-A0AAQ5YK58-F1
#
_cell.length_a   1.000
_cell.length_b   1.000
_cell.length_c   1.000
_cell.angle_alpha   90.00
_cell.angle_beta   90.00
_cell.angle_gamma   90.00
#
_symmetry.space_group_name_H-M   'P 1'
#
loop_
_entity.id
_entity.type
_entity.pdbx_description
1 polymer ?
#
loop_
_entity_poly.entity_id
_entity_poly.type
_entity_poly.pdbx_seq_one_letter_code
_entity_poly.pdbx_strand_id
1 'polypeptide(L)'
;MESAIGVLVSQFKAYAGSDGSADTLSRDEFWRLVKAQLPNFVKNAGHPAAVDQLMRSLDANNDGELNFLEFWQLIGHLASKHGGFSQ
;
A
#
# COMPACT_ATOMS: atom_id res chain seq x y z
N MET A 1 -12.56 -3.66 14.38
CA MET A 1 -11.15 -3.38 14.03
C MET A 1 -10.46 -4.64 13.53
N GLU A 2 -10.52 -5.75 14.27
CA GLU A 2 -9.89 -7.01 13.87
C GLU A 2 -10.31 -7.51 12.48
N SER A 3 -11.59 -7.41 12.11
CA SER A 3 -12.05 -7.80 10.76
C SER A 3 -11.46 -6.95 9.64
N ALA A 4 -11.24 -5.66 9.85
CA ALA A 4 -10.65 -4.77 8.84
C ALA A 4 -9.15 -5.06 8.65
N ILE A 5 -8.45 -5.37 9.75
CA ILE A 5 -7.05 -5.83 9.72
C ILE A 5 -6.96 -7.15 8.96
N GLY A 6 -7.85 -8.11 9.27
CA GLY A 6 -7.91 -9.39 8.57
C GLY A 6 -8.12 -9.23 7.07
N VAL A 7 -9.02 -8.35 6.64
CA VAL A 7 -9.23 -8.05 5.21
C VAL A 7 -7.99 -7.42 4.58
N LEU A 8 -7.32 -6.47 5.25
CA LEU A 8 -6.09 -5.87 4.74
C LEU A 8 -4.95 -6.88 4.60
N VAL A 9 -4.78 -7.78 5.59
CA VAL A 9 -3.79 -8.87 5.53
C VAL A 9 -4.12 -9.85 4.41
N SER A 10 -5.39 -10.23 4.27
CA SER A 10 -5.82 -11.12 3.19
C SER A 10 -5.62 -10.49 1.81
N GLN A 11 -5.89 -9.19 1.66
CA GLN A 11 -5.60 -8.47 0.41
C GLN A 11 -4.09 -8.39 0.20
N PHE A 12 -3.32 -7.98 1.20
CA PHE A 12 -1.86 -7.95 1.11
C PHE A 12 -1.32 -9.29 0.63
N LYS A 13 -1.67 -10.41 1.26
CA LYS A 13 -1.27 -11.77 0.83
C LYS A 13 -1.86 -12.24 -0.48
N ALA A 14 -2.98 -11.67 -0.95
CA ALA A 14 -3.55 -12.00 -2.25
C ALA A 14 -2.77 -11.33 -3.40
N TYR A 15 -2.17 -10.17 -3.12
CA TYR A 15 -1.31 -9.47 -4.08
C TYR A 15 0.16 -9.80 -3.89
N ALA A 16 0.64 -10.01 -2.66
CA ALA A 16 1.99 -10.44 -2.30
C ALA A 16 2.10 -11.93 -2.55
N GLY A 17 3.00 -12.32 -3.47
CA GLY A 17 3.21 -13.72 -3.84
C GLY A 17 2.81 -14.03 -5.27
N SER A 18 2.42 -13.04 -6.07
CA SER A 18 2.32 -13.22 -7.52
C SER A 18 3.72 -13.44 -8.14
N ASP A 19 4.78 -12.93 -7.50
CA ASP A 19 6.18 -13.12 -7.91
C ASP A 19 6.94 -14.23 -7.15
N GLY A 20 6.29 -14.85 -6.15
CA GLY A 20 6.88 -15.94 -5.34
C GLY A 20 7.24 -15.56 -3.90
N SER A 21 7.27 -14.26 -3.57
CA SER A 21 7.42 -13.74 -2.21
C SER A 21 6.06 -13.36 -1.62
N ALA A 22 5.49 -14.22 -0.76
CA ALA A 22 4.19 -13.97 -0.14
C ALA A 22 4.24 -12.96 1.04
N ASP A 23 5.44 -12.52 1.40
CA ASP A 23 5.69 -11.62 2.53
C ASP A 23 5.91 -10.16 2.08
N THR A 24 6.23 -9.93 0.81
CA THR A 24 6.53 -8.61 0.24
C THR A 24 5.65 -8.31 -0.96
N LEU A 25 5.35 -7.02 -1.15
CA LEU A 25 4.72 -6.52 -2.37
C LEU A 25 5.77 -5.85 -3.24
N SER A 26 5.96 -6.38 -4.44
CA SER A 26 6.69 -5.68 -5.48
C SER A 26 5.95 -4.40 -5.90
N ARG A 27 6.69 -3.48 -6.54
CA ARG A 27 6.14 -2.21 -7.06
C ARG A 27 4.85 -2.38 -7.84
N ASP A 28 4.81 -3.38 -8.73
CA ASP A 28 3.66 -3.64 -9.59
C ASP A 28 2.47 -4.20 -8.79
N GLU A 29 2.73 -5.15 -7.89
CA GLU A 29 1.71 -5.74 -7.01
C GLU A 29 1.09 -4.68 -6.10
N PHE A 30 1.92 -3.83 -5.50
CA PHE A 30 1.47 -2.70 -4.70
C PHE A 30 0.61 -1.73 -5.51
N TRP A 31 1.03 -1.38 -6.73
CA TRP A 31 0.25 -0.51 -7.63
C TRP A 31 -1.10 -1.12 -7.97
N ARG A 32 -1.16 -2.43 -8.26
CA ARG A 32 -2.42 -3.15 -8.53
C ARG A 32 -3.33 -3.16 -7.31
N LEU A 33 -2.79 -3.42 -6.12
CA LEU A 33 -3.54 -3.40 -4.86
C LEU A 33 -4.14 -2.02 -4.61
N VAL A 34 -3.33 -0.95 -4.67
CA VAL A 34 -3.79 0.43 -4.43
C VAL A 34 -4.84 0.84 -5.46
N LYS A 35 -4.68 0.45 -6.73
CA LYS A 35 -5.67 0.72 -7.78
C LYS A 35 -6.99 -0.01 -7.57
N ALA A 36 -6.96 -1.23 -7.04
CA ALA A 36 -8.15 -2.04 -6.77
C ALA A 36 -8.87 -1.64 -5.48
N GLN A 37 -8.13 -1.47 -4.38
CA GLN A 37 -8.69 -1.22 -3.04
C GLN A 37 -8.89 0.27 -2.76
N LEU A 38 -8.06 1.14 -3.34
CA LEU A 38 -8.06 2.59 -3.08
C LEU A 38 -8.24 3.40 -4.39
N PRO A 39 -9.30 3.14 -5.18
CA PRO A 39 -9.49 3.80 -6.47
C PRO A 39 -9.64 5.33 -6.36
N ASN A 40 -10.16 5.83 -5.24
CA ASN A 40 -10.23 7.27 -4.95
C ASN A 40 -8.86 7.89 -4.66
N PHE A 41 -7.97 7.14 -4.00
CA PHE A 41 -6.59 7.58 -3.79
C PHE A 41 -5.84 7.65 -5.11
N VAL A 42 -5.98 6.64 -5.98
CA VAL A 42 -5.38 6.66 -7.32
C VAL A 42 -5.97 7.75 -8.21
N LYS A 43 -7.26 8.06 -8.10
CA LYS A 43 -7.85 9.20 -8.83
C LYS A 43 -7.23 10.54 -8.41
N ASN A 44 -6.95 10.73 -7.12
CA ASN A 44 -6.32 11.95 -6.61
C ASN A 44 -4.80 11.98 -6.85
N ALA A 45 -4.16 10.82 -6.73
CA ALA A 45 -2.74 10.59 -7.00
C ALA A 45 -2.48 10.20 -8.45
N GLY A 46 -3.32 10.63 -9.41
CA GLY A 46 -3.48 10.12 -10.79
C GLY A 46 -2.25 10.13 -11.69
N HIS A 47 -1.06 10.43 -11.15
CA HIS A 47 0.21 10.23 -11.80
C HIS A 47 0.89 8.95 -11.29
N PRO A 48 1.34 8.05 -12.19
CA PRO A 48 2.21 6.94 -11.81
C PRO A 48 3.43 7.42 -11.01
N ALA A 49 3.93 8.64 -11.30
CA ALA A 49 4.99 9.29 -10.54
C ALA A 49 4.68 9.55 -9.06
N ALA A 50 3.42 9.80 -8.69
CA ALA A 50 3.04 10.04 -7.30
C ALA A 50 3.11 8.76 -6.47
N VAL A 51 2.70 7.62 -7.05
CA VAL A 51 2.81 6.32 -6.36
C VAL A 51 4.23 5.78 -6.43
N ASP A 52 4.97 6.07 -7.49
CA ASP A 52 6.42 5.80 -7.58
C ASP A 52 7.17 6.47 -6.42
N GLN A 53 6.89 7.75 -6.19
CA GLN A 53 7.44 8.55 -5.10
C GLN A 53 6.94 8.07 -3.74
N LEU A 54 5.65 7.74 -3.62
CA LEU A 54 5.07 7.16 -2.39
C LEU A 54 5.75 5.84 -2.04
N MET A 55 5.91 4.94 -3.00
CA MET A 55 6.58 3.67 -2.81
C MET A 55 8.01 3.89 -2.34
N ARG A 56 8.77 4.77 -3.00
CA ARG A 56 10.12 5.13 -2.58
C ARG A 56 10.19 5.77 -1.18
N SER A 57 9.17 6.52 -0.79
CA SER A 57 9.09 7.08 0.56
C SER A 57 8.73 6.05 1.62
N LEU A 58 8.10 4.94 1.26
CA LEU A 58 7.68 3.87 2.16
C LEU A 58 8.71 2.74 2.26
N ASP A 59 9.41 2.47 1.16
CA ASP A 59 10.50 1.49 1.00
C ASP A 59 11.72 1.96 1.79
N ALA A 60 11.64 1.82 3.11
CA ALA A 60 12.63 2.34 4.05
C ALA A 60 13.93 1.53 4.00
N ASN A 61 13.81 0.23 3.69
CA ASN A 61 14.95 -0.66 3.45
C ASN A 61 15.60 -0.46 2.07
N ASN A 62 14.97 0.31 1.17
CA ASN A 62 15.43 0.51 -0.21
C ASN A 62 15.64 -0.80 -0.98
N ASP A 63 14.84 -1.82 -0.68
CA ASP A 63 14.91 -3.14 -1.33
C ASP A 63 14.10 -3.17 -2.63
N GLY A 64 13.23 -2.17 -2.84
CA GLY A 64 12.34 -2.08 -3.99
C GLY A 64 11.04 -2.88 -3.81
N GLU A 65 10.78 -3.35 -2.60
CA GLU A 65 9.63 -4.17 -2.22
C GLU A 65 9.07 -3.69 -0.87
N LEU A 66 7.74 -3.65 -0.74
CA LEU A 66 7.08 -3.23 0.49
C LEU A 66 6.72 -4.43 1.35
N ASN A 67 7.29 -4.50 2.54
CA ASN A 67 6.89 -5.45 3.56
C ASN A 67 5.55 -5.08 4.20
N PHE A 68 4.93 -6.03 4.90
CA PHE A 68 3.63 -5.80 5.56
C PHE A 68 3.63 -4.57 6.49
N LEU A 69 4.76 -4.32 7.18
CA LEU A 69 4.92 -3.17 8.08
C LEU A 69 4.89 -1.82 7.32
N GLU A 70 5.58 -1.74 6.18
CA GLU A 70 5.65 -0.54 5.34
C GLU A 70 4.31 -0.27 4.67
N PHE A 71 3.63 -1.33 4.23
CA PHE A 71 2.25 -1.24 3.76
C PHE A 71 1.29 -0.76 4.86
N TRP A 72 1.43 -1.26 6.08
CA TRP A 72 0.60 -0.83 7.22
C TRP A 72 0.79 0.66 7.56
N GLN A 73 2.05 1.13 7.57
CA GLN A 73 2.40 2.54 7.73
C GLN A 73 1.71 3.41 6.67
N LEU A 74 1.68 2.97 5.41
CA LEU A 74 0.95 3.66 4.36
C LEU A 74 -0.55 3.75 4.66
N ILE A 75 -1.20 2.63 4.99
CA ILE A 75 -2.64 2.64 5.27
C ILE A 75 -2.94 3.61 6.42
N GLY A 76 -2.08 3.66 7.44
CA GLY A 76 -2.16 4.66 8.52
C GLY A 76 -2.03 6.10 8.02
N HIS A 77 -1.05 6.38 7.15
CA HIS A 77 -0.83 7.71 6.58
C HIS A 77 -2.00 8.14 5.67
N LEU A 78 -2.55 7.22 4.88
CA LEU A 78 -3.74 7.44 4.05
C LEU A 78 -4.98 7.70 4.89
N ALA A 79 -5.19 6.90 5.94
CA ALA A 79 -6.30 7.07 6.86
C ALA A 79 -6.22 8.43 7.58
N SER A 80 -5.02 8.86 7.97
CA SER A 80 -4.80 10.20 8.54
C SER A 80 -5.14 11.31 7.53
N LYS A 81 -4.68 11.17 6.28
CA LYS A 81 -4.90 12.16 5.22
C LYS A 81 -6.36 12.25 4.72
N HIS A 82 -7.09 11.13 4.67
CA HIS A 82 -8.50 11.09 4.23
C HIS A 82 -9.49 11.28 5.38
N GLY A 83 -9.12 10.94 6.60
CA GLY A 83 -10.01 10.98 7.77
C GLY A 83 -10.15 12.36 8.42
N GLY A 84 -9.40 13.37 7.96
CA GLY A 84 -9.40 14.67 8.60
C GLY A 84 -8.80 14.63 10.01
N PHE A 85 -7.80 13.78 10.25
CA PHE A 85 -6.94 13.91 11.42
C PHE A 85 -5.94 15.05 11.16
N SER A 86 -6.46 16.25 10.94
CA SER A 86 -5.72 17.47 11.21
C SER A 86 -5.54 17.52 12.72
N GLN A 87 -4.30 17.34 13.16
CA GLN A 87 -3.89 17.71 14.51
C GLN A 87 -4.05 19.23 14.68
#